data_AF-A0A970XI43-F1
#
_entry.id   AF-A0A970XI43-F1
#
_cell.length_a   1.000
_cell.length_b   1.000
_cell.length_c   1.000
_cell.angle_alpha   90.00
_cell.angle_beta   90.00
_cell.angle_gamma   90.00
#
_symmetry.space_group_name_H-M   'P 1'
#
loop_
_entity.id
_entity.type
_entity.pdbx_description
1 polymer ?
#
loop_
_entity_poly.entity_id
_entity_poly.type
_entity_poly.pdbx_seq_one_letter_code
_entity_poly.pdbx_strand_id
1 'polypeptide(L)' 'MTSRTEYQANLFTADFLISDEAIEELTEQEDMDYFRMCKELYVSPDLMSFKLFSMIQRGYRYNLPQGLNSTFLKN' A
#
# COMPACT_ATOMS: atom_id res chain seq x y z
N MET A 1 -1.86 12.53 17.76
CA MET A 1 -2.45 13.17 16.55
C MET A 1 -1.63 12.77 15.36
N THR A 2 -2.24 12.09 14.40
CA THR A 2 -1.63 11.78 13.11
C THR A 2 -1.39 13.09 12.37
N SER A 3 -0.15 13.38 11.98
CA SER A 3 0.15 14.61 11.23
C SER A 3 -0.44 14.50 9.82
N ARG A 4 -1.24 15.48 9.39
CA ARG A 4 -1.76 15.54 8.01
C ARG A 4 -0.62 15.46 6.99
N THR A 5 0.50 16.11 7.29
CA THR A 5 1.69 16.10 6.45
C THR A 5 2.31 14.70 6.37
N GLU A 6 2.39 13.98 7.49
CA GLU A 6 2.91 12.61 7.55
C GLU A 6 2.04 11.65 6.75
N TYR A 7 0.72 11.76 6.89
CA TYR A 7 -0.24 11.00 6.07
C TYR A 7 -0.05 11.26 4.57
N GLN A 8 0.02 12.53 4.16
CA GLN A 8 0.18 12.91 2.76
C GLN A 8 1.54 12.46 2.19
N ALA A 9 2.61 12.54 2.99
CA ALA A 9 3.93 12.06 2.62
C ALA A 9 3.94 10.54 2.41
N ASN A 10 3.29 9.78 3.28
CA ASN A 10 3.19 8.33 3.14
C ASN A 10 2.38 7.94 1.90
N LEU A 11 1.26 8.62 1.63
CA LEU A 11 0.45 8.38 0.43
C LEU A 11 1.26 8.67 -0.85
N PHE A 12 1.94 9.80 -0.89
CA PHE A 12 2.82 10.16 -2.01
C PHE A 12 3.94 9.14 -2.20
N THR A 13 4.59 8.73 -1.11
CA THR A 13 5.70 7.75 -1.15
C THR A 13 5.22 6.40 -1.66
N ALA A 14 4.04 5.95 -1.22
CA ALA A 14 3.47 4.68 -1.66
C ALA A 14 3.18 4.68 -3.17
N ASP A 15 2.55 5.73 -3.69
CA ASP A 15 2.29 5.85 -5.14
C ASP A 15 3.54 6.09 -5.97
N PHE A 16 4.58 6.72 -5.41
CA PHE A 16 5.84 6.96 -6.10
C PHE A 16 6.71 5.69 -6.20
N LEU A 17 6.78 4.90 -5.13
CA LEU A 17 7.65 3.72 -5.07
C LEU A 17 7.01 2.47 -5.67
N ILE A 18 5.68 2.35 -5.61
CA ILE A 18 4.95 1.16 -6.04
C ILE A 18 4.05 1.56 -7.20
N SER A 19 4.32 1.02 -8.40
CA SER A 19 3.48 1.28 -9.56
C SER A 19 2.14 0.54 -9.45
N ASP A 20 1.12 1.02 -10.16
CA ASP A 20 -0.17 0.34 -10.20
C ASP A 20 -0.07 -0.99 -10.95
N GLU A 21 0.69 -0.97 -12.04
CA GLU A 21 0.90 -2.12 -12.92
C GLU A 21 1.55 -3.29 -12.16
N ALA A 22 2.51 -3.00 -11.26
CA ALA A 22 3.14 -4.04 -10.46
C ALA A 22 2.15 -4.71 -9.48
N ILE A 23 1.17 -3.96 -8.96
CA ILE A 23 0.11 -4.52 -8.12
C ILE A 23 -0.85 -5.37 -8.95
N GLU A 24 -1.24 -4.90 -10.13
CA GLU A 24 -2.09 -5.66 -11.05
C GLU A 24 -1.43 -6.98 -11.47
N GLU A 25 -0.18 -6.93 -11.95
CA GLU A 25 0.59 -8.10 -12.38
C GLU A 25 0.73 -9.15 -11.26
N LEU A 26 0.97 -8.73 -10.02
CA LEU A 26 1.03 -9.65 -8.89
C LEU A 26 -0.34 -10.23 -8.53
N THR A 27 -1.41 -9.42 -8.62
CA THR A 27 -2.77 -9.86 -8.29
C THR A 27 -3.30 -10.91 -9.28
N GLU A 28 -2.77 -10.93 -10.51
CA GLU A 28 -3.10 -11.95 -11.51
C GLU A 28 -2.46 -13.33 -11.23
N GLN A 29 -1.44 -13.39 -10.37
CA GLN A 29 -0.77 -14.64 -10.05
C GLN A 29 -1.61 -15.53 -9.13
N GLU A 30 -1.67 -16.82 -9.43
CA GLU A 30 -2.35 -17.81 -8.59
C GLU A 30 -1.70 -17.85 -7.19
N ASP A 31 -2.54 -17.97 -6.15
CA ASP A 31 -2.15 -17.96 -4.74
C ASP A 31 -1.40 -16.71 -4.26
N MET A 32 -1.51 -15.57 -4.96
CA MET A 32 -0.98 -14.31 -4.45
C MET A 32 -1.85 -13.78 -3.31
N ASP A 33 -1.23 -13.56 -2.15
CA ASP A 33 -1.86 -12.93 -0.98
C ASP A 33 -1.16 -11.62 -0.63
N TYR A 34 -1.80 -10.83 0.24
CA TYR A 34 -1.29 -9.53 0.65
C TYR A 34 0.16 -9.54 1.17
N PHE A 35 0.52 -10.52 1.99
CA PHE A 35 1.86 -10.58 2.58
C PHE A 35 2.89 -11.09 1.57
N ARG A 36 2.48 -11.95 0.63
CA ARG A 36 3.31 -12.33 -0.53
C ARG A 36 3.59 -11.12 -1.41
N MET A 37 2.59 -10.32 -1.76
CA MET A 37 2.81 -9.07 -2.53
C MET A 37 3.81 -8.14 -1.83
N CYS A 38 3.70 -7.97 -0.51
CA CYS A 38 4.66 -7.17 0.26
C CYS A 38 6.10 -7.70 0.13
N LYS A 39 6.27 -9.02 0.14
CA LYS A 39 7.58 -9.67 -0.03
C LYS A 39 8.12 -9.51 -1.44
N GLU A 40 7.31 -9.77 -2.46
CA GLU A 40 7.71 -9.64 -3.88
C GLU A 40 8.14 -8.21 -4.23
N LEU A 41 7.46 -7.21 -3.65
CA LEU A 41 7.77 -5.79 -3.89
C LEU A 41 8.78 -5.21 -2.90
N TYR A 42 9.29 -6.00 -1.93
CA TYR A 42 10.21 -5.55 -0.89
C TYR A 42 9.71 -4.33 -0.08
N VAL A 43 8.40 -4.28 0.19
CA VAL A 43 7.75 -3.16 0.91
C VAL A 43 7.14 -3.63 2.22
N SER A 44 7.05 -2.71 3.18
CA SER A 44 6.38 -3.00 4.45
C SER A 44 4.85 -3.10 4.26
N PRO A 45 4.16 -3.90 5.09
CA PRO A 45 2.70 -3.93 5.12
C PRO A 45 2.07 -2.54 5.31
N ASP A 46 2.65 -1.68 6.15
CA ASP A 46 2.10 -0.33 6.35
C ASP A 46 2.13 0.49 5.06
N LEU A 47 3.25 0.47 4.32
CA LEU A 47 3.39 1.22 3.07
C LEU A 47 2.51 0.63 1.97
N MET A 48 2.40 -0.70 1.89
CA MET A 48 1.49 -1.38 0.97
C MET A 48 0.02 -0.99 1.22
N SER A 49 -0.38 -0.83 2.48
CA SER A 49 -1.74 -0.36 2.82
C SER A 49 -2.01 1.03 2.26
N PHE A 50 -1.03 1.95 2.32
CA PHE A 50 -1.17 3.26 1.69
C PHE A 50 -1.34 3.16 0.17
N LYS A 51 -0.60 2.26 -0.48
CA LYS A 51 -0.74 2.03 -1.93
C LYS A 51 -2.12 1.51 -2.30
N LEU A 52 -2.57 0.43 -1.67
CA LEU A 52 -3.89 -0.15 -1.92
C LEU A 52 -5.01 0.85 -1.63
N PHE A 53 -4.87 1.64 -0.56
CA PHE A 53 -5.83 2.68 -0.24
C PHE A 53 -5.90 3.76 -1.33
N SER A 54 -4.76 4.22 -1.85
CA SER A 54 -4.73 5.16 -2.99
C SER A 54 -5.45 4.58 -4.21
N MET A 55 -5.19 3.31 -4.55
CA MET A 55 -5.86 2.64 -5.67
C MET A 55 -7.37 2.53 -5.44
N ILE A 56 -7.82 2.18 -4.22
CA ILE A 56 -9.25 2.13 -3.87
C ILE A 56 -9.89 3.51 -4.04
N GLN A 57 -9.23 4.58 -3.61
CA GLN A 57 -9.73 5.95 -3.81
C GLN A 57 -9.84 6.33 -5.29
N ARG A 58 -9.01 5.74 -6.15
CA ARG A 58 -9.02 5.92 -7.61
C ARG A 58 -9.98 4.98 -8.35
N GLY A 59 -10.73 4.13 -7.63
CA GLY A 59 -11.80 3.29 -8.17
C GLY A 59 -11.47 1.82 -8.36
N TYR A 60 -10.26 1.40 -7.98
CA TYR A 60 -9.87 -0.01 -8.02
C TYR A 60 -10.54 -0.81 -6.91
N ARG A 61 -10.70 -2.12 -7.13
CA ARG A 61 -11.37 -3.04 -6.19
C ARG A 61 -10.35 -3.93 -5.49
N TYR A 62 -9.71 -3.39 -4.46
CA TYR A 62 -8.84 -4.15 -3.56
C TYR A 62 -9.43 -4.28 -2.17
N ASN A 63 -9.10 -5.37 -1.50
CA ASN A 63 -9.33 -5.51 -0.07
C ASN A 63 -8.19 -4.85 0.68
N LEU A 64 -8.50 -4.02 1.68
CA LEU A 64 -7.51 -3.42 2.56
C LEU A 64 -7.45 -4.26 3.85
N PRO A 65 -6.45 -5.15 4.02
CA PRO A 65 -6.45 -6.12 5.13
C PRO A 65 -6.19 -5.48 6.49
N GLN A 66 -5.67 -4.25 6.53
CA GLN A 66 -5.45 -3.48 7.74
C GLN A 66 -5.72 -1.99 7.52
N GLY A 67 -6.08 -1.26 8.57
CA GLY A 67 -6.25 0.19 8.50
C GLY A 67 -4.91 0.92 8.27
N LEU A 68 -4.99 2.18 7.83
CA LEU A 68 -3.80 3.01 7.64
C LEU A 68 -3.20 3.45 8.99
N ASN A 69 -1.95 3.09 9.22
CA ASN A 69 -1.14 3.59 10.32
C ASN A 69 -0.15 4.61 9.77
N SER A 70 -0.38 5.92 9.92
CA SER A 70 0.58 6.90 9.37
C SER A 70 1.86 7.06 10.21
N THR A 71 1.88 6.53 11.42
CA THR A 71 3.03 6.63 12.33
C THR A 71 3.88 5.36 12.35
N PHE A 72 3.81 4.53 11.31
CA PHE A 72 4.52 3.24 11.24
C PHE A 72 6.05 3.33 11.29
N LEU A 73 6.61 4.53 11.10
CA LEU A 73 8.04 4.83 11.26
C LEU A 73 8.39 5.38 12.64
N LYS A 74 7.42 5.67 13.51
CA LYS A 74 7.67 6.09 14.88
C LYS A 74 7.89 4.85 15.73
N ASN A 75 9.05 4.79 16.36
CA ASN A 75 9.36 3.80 17.40
C ASN A 75 8.42 3.96 18.60
#